data_AF-A0A9E6DSL5-F1
#
_entry.id   AF-A0A9E6DSL5-F1
#
_cell.length_a   1.000
_cell.length_b   1.000
_cell.length_c   1.000
_cell.angle_alpha   90.00
_cell.angle_beta   90.00
_cell.angle_gamma   90.00
#
_symmetry.space_group_name_H-M   'P 1'
#
loop_
_entity.id
_entity.type
_entity.pdbx_description
1 polymer ?
#
loop_
_entity_poly.entity_id
_entity_poly.type
_entity_poly.pdbx_seq_one_letter_code
_entity_poly.pdbx_strand_id
1 'polypeptide(L)'
;MVMVLAKILKNLWDYFKKRQIRDMLTAQYNLAVMYKNGDGVKKDLKKAAELYQKSADQGDASAQNSLAVMYKNGEGVEKDLNIVISLDK
;
A
#
# COMPACT_ATOMS: atom_id res chain seq x y z
N MET A 1 26.34 7.92 -30.17
CA MET A 1 26.82 7.92 -28.76
C MET A 1 25.82 8.58 -27.80
N VAL A 2 25.32 9.79 -28.08
CA VAL A 2 24.40 10.53 -27.19
C VAL A 2 23.05 9.82 -26.91
N MET A 3 22.43 9.18 -27.91
CA MET A 3 21.17 8.45 -27.71
C MET A 3 21.30 7.21 -26.80
N VAL A 4 22.46 6.55 -26.80
CA VAL A 4 22.72 5.37 -25.94
C VAL A 4 22.83 5.81 -24.48
N LEU A 5 23.56 6.91 -24.22
CA LEU A 5 23.69 7.49 -22.88
C LEU A 5 22.32 7.91 -22.32
N ALA A 6 21.47 8.56 -23.13
CA ALA A 6 20.12 8.95 -22.71
C ALA A 6 19.25 7.74 -22.30
N LYS A 7 19.33 6.63 -23.04
CA LYS A 7 18.60 5.40 -22.71
C LYS A 7 19.09 4.76 -21.40
N ILE A 8 20.41 4.73 -21.18
CA ILE A 8 20.99 4.21 -19.93
C ILE A 8 20.53 5.05 -18.73
N LEU A 9 20.60 6.38 -18.84
CA LEU A 9 20.16 7.29 -17.77
C LEU A 9 18.68 7.11 -17.44
N LYS A 10 17.81 6.97 -18.45
CA LYS A 10 16.38 6.71 -18.24
C LYS A 10 16.15 5.40 -17.48
N ASN A 11 16.76 4.30 -17.92
CA ASN A 11 16.62 3.00 -17.27
C ASN A 11 17.11 3.04 -15.81
N LEU A 12 18.22 3.75 -15.55
CA LEU A 12 18.77 3.91 -14.21
C LEU A 12 17.80 4.68 -13.30
N TRP A 13 17.22 5.77 -13.81
CA TRP A 13 16.21 6.55 -13.08
C TRP A 13 14.96 5.72 -12.78
N ASP A 14 14.43 5.00 -13.77
CA ASP A 14 13.25 4.13 -13.59
C ASP A 14 13.53 3.03 -12.55
N TYR A 15 14.73 2.44 -12.56
CA TYR A 15 15.15 1.45 -11.57
C TYR A 15 15.19 2.02 -10.15
N PHE A 16 15.82 3.18 -9.95
CA PHE A 16 15.90 3.82 -8.64
C PHE A 16 14.53 4.28 -8.15
N LYS A 17 13.71 4.84 -9.04
CA LYS A 17 12.33 5.23 -8.72
C LYS A 17 11.50 4.03 -8.26
N LYS A 18 11.55 2.92 -8.99
CA LYS A 18 10.84 1.68 -8.62
C LYS A 18 11.29 1.15 -7.27
N ARG A 19 12.60 1.18 -7.00
CA ARG A 19 13.16 0.74 -5.71
C ARG A 19 12.69 1.62 -4.55
N GLN A 20 12.75 2.95 -4.72
CA GLN A 20 12.29 3.90 -3.72
C GLN A 20 10.81 3.69 -3.39
N ILE A 21 9.96 3.51 -4.41
CA ILE A 21 8.54 3.21 -4.22
C ILE A 21 8.37 1.92 -3.42
N ARG A 22 9.06 0.83 -3.80
CA ARG A 22 8.95 -0.46 -3.09
C ARG A 22 9.35 -0.35 -1.62
N ASP A 23 10.44 0.35 -1.34
CA ASP A 23 10.93 0.51 0.03
C ASP A 23 9.96 1.39 0.84
N MET A 24 9.36 2.41 0.22
CA MET A 24 8.30 3.24 0.82
C MET A 24 7.03 2.43 1.13
N LEU A 25 6.58 1.58 0.20
CA LEU A 25 5.42 0.69 0.40
C LEU A 25 5.64 -0.25 1.57
N THR A 26 6.82 -0.85 1.65
CA THR A 26 7.19 -1.75 2.76
C THR A 26 7.16 -1.03 4.10
N ALA A 27 7.69 0.20 4.15
CA ALA A 27 7.66 1.01 5.37
C ALA A 27 6.24 1.41 5.79
N GLN A 28 5.40 1.82 4.83
CA GLN A 28 3.99 2.16 5.10
C GLN A 28 3.19 0.94 5.59
N TYR A 29 3.37 -0.22 4.95
CA TYR A 29 2.75 -1.47 5.35
C TYR A 29 3.14 -1.86 6.78
N ASN A 30 4.42 -1.82 7.11
CA ASN A 30 4.89 -2.16 8.45
C ASN A 30 4.36 -1.19 9.51
N LEU A 31 4.29 0.10 9.21
CA LEU A 31 3.70 1.08 10.11
C LEU A 31 2.20 0.81 10.33
N ALA A 32 1.48 0.39 9.29
CA ALA A 32 0.08 -0.03 9.41
C ALA A 32 -0.07 -1.23 10.34
N VAL A 33 0.82 -2.24 10.22
CA VAL A 33 0.86 -3.39 11.14
C VAL A 33 1.12 -2.95 12.57
N MET A 34 2.06 -2.02 12.79
CA MET A 34 2.36 -1.50 14.12
C MET A 34 1.14 -0.80 14.74
N TYR A 35 0.42 0.04 13.98
CA TYR A 35 -0.82 0.65 14.46
C TYR A 35 -1.93 -0.37 14.69
N LYS A 36 -2.02 -1.43 13.89
CA LYS A 36 -2.99 -2.51 14.06
C LYS A 36 -2.76 -3.29 15.36
N ASN A 37 -1.50 -3.58 15.68
CA ASN A 37 -1.13 -4.40 16.84
C ASN A 37 -0.94 -3.56 18.12
N GLY A 38 -0.58 -2.29 17.98
CA GLY A 38 -0.10 -1.46 19.09
C GLY A 38 1.39 -1.66 19.40
N ASP A 39 2.19 -2.07 18.41
CA ASP A 39 3.61 -2.38 18.59
C ASP A 39 4.42 -1.07 18.55
N GLY A 40 4.87 -0.60 19.72
CA GLY A 40 5.65 0.64 19.85
C GLY A 40 4.86 1.93 19.57
N VAL A 41 3.58 1.82 19.23
CA VAL A 41 2.63 2.93 19.05
C VAL A 41 1.30 2.57 19.72
N LYS A 42 0.48 3.57 20.07
CA LYS A 42 -0.88 3.30 20.54
C LYS A 42 -1.68 2.64 19.41
N LYS A 43 -2.32 1.50 19.70
CA LYS A 43 -3.19 0.79 18.76
C LYS A 43 -4.26 1.74 18.20
N ASP A 44 -4.33 1.81 16.88
CA ASP A 44 -5.25 2.68 16.13
C ASP A 44 -5.59 2.01 14.80
N LEU A 45 -6.73 1.30 14.78
CA LEU A 45 -7.17 0.55 13.61
C LEU A 45 -7.55 1.47 12.44
N LYS A 46 -8.00 2.70 12.72
CA LYS A 46 -8.35 3.65 11.66
C LYS A 46 -7.10 4.12 10.93
N LYS A 47 -6.04 4.47 11.67
CA LYS A 47 -4.74 4.80 11.05
C LYS A 47 -4.11 3.63 10.31
N ALA A 48 -4.26 2.40 10.83
CA ALA A 48 -3.80 1.21 10.13
C ALA A 48 -4.52 1.07 8.77
N ALA A 49 -5.84 1.23 8.74
CA ALA A 49 -6.61 1.18 7.50
C ALA A 49 -6.20 2.28 6.50
N GLU A 50 -6.02 3.52 6.95
CA GLU A 50 -5.57 4.64 6.11
C GLU A 50 -4.19 4.37 5.48
N LEU A 51 -3.27 3.78 6.22
CA LEU A 51 -1.94 3.42 5.72
C LEU A 51 -2.01 2.24 4.73
N TYR A 52 -2.79 1.20 5.02
CA TYR A 52 -3.02 0.12 4.07
C TYR A 52 -3.67 0.62 2.78
N GLN A 53 -4.65 1.53 2.85
CA GLN A 53 -5.26 2.13 1.67
C GLN A 53 -4.22 2.87 0.82
N LYS A 54 -3.39 3.72 1.43
CA LYS A 54 -2.33 4.45 0.69
C LYS A 54 -1.35 3.52 -0.03
N SER A 55 -0.97 2.39 0.58
CA SER A 55 -0.10 1.40 -0.06
C SER A 55 -0.85 0.59 -1.13
N ALA A 56 -2.12 0.26 -0.89
CA ALA A 56 -2.98 -0.44 -1.85
C ALA A 56 -3.20 0.38 -3.13
N ASP A 57 -3.40 1.70 -3.02
CA ASP A 57 -3.55 2.64 -4.14
C ASP A 57 -2.29 2.71 -5.03
N GLN A 58 -1.13 2.36 -4.47
CA GLN A 58 0.14 2.28 -5.17
C GLN A 58 0.44 0.87 -5.70
N GLY A 59 -0.51 -0.07 -5.55
CA GLY A 59 -0.43 -1.43 -6.07
C GLY A 59 0.22 -2.46 -5.13
N ASP A 60 0.35 -2.16 -3.83
CA ASP A 60 0.81 -3.16 -2.85
C ASP A 60 -0.27 -4.21 -2.57
N ALA A 61 -0.08 -5.42 -3.11
CA ALA A 61 -1.01 -6.54 -2.94
C ALA A 61 -1.17 -6.99 -1.47
N SER A 62 -0.14 -6.85 -0.64
CA SER A 62 -0.20 -7.21 0.78
C SER A 62 -1.10 -6.23 1.54
N ALA A 63 -0.99 -4.95 1.20
CA ALA A 63 -1.84 -3.90 1.75
C ALA A 63 -3.29 -4.07 1.32
N GLN A 64 -3.54 -4.40 0.04
CA GLN A 64 -4.88 -4.71 -0.48
C GLN A 64 -5.54 -5.86 0.30
N ASN A 65 -4.82 -6.98 0.48
CA ASN A 65 -5.34 -8.12 1.25
C ASN A 65 -5.61 -7.75 2.72
N SER A 66 -4.71 -7.00 3.35
CA SER A 66 -4.85 -6.59 4.75
C SER A 66 -6.07 -5.68 4.94
N LEU A 67 -6.29 -4.74 4.02
CA LEU A 67 -7.45 -3.86 4.01
C LEU A 67 -8.76 -4.63 3.77
N ALA A 68 -8.78 -5.60 2.85
CA ALA A 68 -9.95 -6.44 2.61
C ALA A 68 -10.35 -7.24 3.87
N VAL A 69 -9.36 -7.75 4.62
CA VAL A 69 -9.61 -8.42 5.91
C VAL A 69 -10.20 -7.43 6.92
N MET A 70 -9.70 -6.19 6.98
CA MET A 70 -10.23 -5.17 7.89
C MET A 70 -11.69 -4.81 7.57
N TYR A 71 -12.05 -4.64 6.30
CA TYR A 71 -13.45 -4.43 5.88
C TYR A 71 -14.34 -5.63 6.22
N LYS A 72 -13.87 -6.85 5.97
CA LYS A 72 -14.61 -8.08 6.31
C LYS A 72 -14.92 -8.16 7.81
N ASN A 73 -13.94 -7.80 8.64
CA ASN A 73 -14.05 -7.89 10.10
C ASN A 73 -14.68 -6.65 10.75
N GLY A 74 -14.83 -5.53 10.01
CA GLY A 74 -15.26 -4.24 10.58
C GLY A 74 -14.22 -3.61 11.51
N GLU A 75 -12.93 -3.87 11.28
CA GLU A 75 -11.83 -3.37 12.12
C GLU A 75 -11.39 -1.98 11.64
N GLY A 76 -11.70 -0.92 12.39
CA GLY A 76 -11.17 0.44 12.12
C GLY A 76 -11.70 1.13 10.86
N VAL A 77 -12.56 0.47 10.09
CA VAL A 77 -13.31 0.98 8.95
C VAL A 77 -14.79 0.71 9.17
N GLU A 78 -15.67 1.57 8.67
CA GLU A 78 -17.08 1.19 8.57
C GLU A 78 -17.18 -0.09 7.73
N LYS A 79 -17.94 -1.05 8.23
CA LYS A 79 -18.15 -2.33 7.57
C LYS A 79 -19.00 -2.11 6.33
N ASP A 80 -18.36 -1.71 5.23
CA ASP A 80 -19.02 -1.60 3.94
C ASP A 80 -18.88 -2.94 3.21
N LEU A 81 -19.92 -3.78 3.34
CA LEU A 81 -20.03 -5.05 2.64
C LEU A 81 -20.29 -4.88 1.13
N ASN A 82 -20.33 -3.64 0.61
CA ASN A 82 -20.63 -3.32 -0.80
C ASN A 82 -19.41 -3.20 -1.73
N ILE A 83 -18.21 -3.67 -1.35
CA ILE A 83 -17.09 -3.80 -2.32
C ILE A 83 -17.34 -4.93 -3.35
N VAL A 84 -18.49 -5.60 -3.25
CA VAL A 84 -18.88 -6.71 -4.13
C VAL A 84 -19.63 -6.17 -5.36
N ILE A 85 -18.91 -6.14 -6.48
CA ILE A 85 -19.34 -6.15 -7.90
C ILE A 85 -19.55 -4.78 -8.57
N SER A 86 -18.48 -4.27 -9.18
CA SER A 86 -18.54 -3.47 -10.42
C SER A 86 -17.95 -4.23 -11.63
N LEU A 87 -18.08 -5.56 -11.65
CA LEU A 87 -17.68 -6.42 -12.77
C LEU A 87 -18.82 -6.81 -13.72
N ASP A 88 -20.01 -6.21 -13.61
CA ASP A 88 -21.07 -6.36 -14.63
C ASP A 88 -21.41 -5.01 -15.26
N LYS A 89 -20.75 -4.70 -16.39
CA LYS A 89 -21.29 -4.00 -17.57
C LYS A 89 -20.32 -4.04 -18.73
#